data_AF-A0A7H4M7Z8-F1
#
_entry.id   AF-A0A7H4M7Z8-F1
#
_cell.length_a   1.000
_cell.length_b   1.000
_cell.length_c   1.000
_cell.angle_alpha   90.00
_cell.angle_beta   90.00
_cell.angle_gamma   90.00
#
_symmetry.space_group_name_H-M   'P 1'
#
loop_
_entity.id
_entity.type
_entity.pdbx_description
1 polymer ?
#
loop_
_entity_poly.entity_id
_entity_poly.type
_entity_poly.pdbx_seq_one_letter_code
_entity_poly.pdbx_strand_id
1 'polypeptide(L)'
;MNSMNSRYFDVDNYLITAEEITGPWSAPVYLHSAGFDASILHDHDGRKWIVSLEWETREGYEKPGAICLVEYSPQTHSVIGYPQRIWHGGTDRGCIEAPHLTRRGDYYYLMVAEGGTGYGHSVTMARATEVAGPYQGDPLNPIVTSWPENFNERKDTGHLKPHYFNPETYLQKAGHGSYVETPTGEVWLTHLCSRPFRQELRCPLGRETAIQRMEWSEDGWLRLAAGGHLAQHQVEGSRLPPHPFPPKADLDDFDEPRVDNAFYAPRIHFQRFTCLTRKAGYLALRGQESLSSLNKVSLLAKKLTSVYANISTKMDFNPEIYQHSAGLVLYYDNMNYLFLHKTWDETSGAAQLAIIYMDNGERHDDPQKIRLAGGRNLSRDCY
;
A
#
# COMPACT_ATOMS: atom_id res chain seq x y z
N MET A 1 9.70 3.43 -7.65
CA MET A 1 10.29 4.36 -6.65
C MET A 1 11.68 3.87 -6.33
N ASN A 2 12.68 4.65 -6.71
CA ASN A 2 14.10 4.30 -6.62
C ASN A 2 14.70 4.74 -5.27
N SER A 3 14.22 5.86 -4.71
CA SER A 3 14.64 6.40 -3.41
C SER A 3 13.55 7.31 -2.82
N MET A 4 13.54 7.40 -1.49
CA MET A 4 12.84 8.42 -0.70
C MET A 4 13.77 9.16 0.26
N ASN A 5 15.08 8.88 0.18
CA ASN A 5 16.06 9.38 1.13
C ASN A 5 16.16 10.90 1.05
N SER A 6 16.29 11.55 2.20
CA SER A 6 16.35 13.01 2.32
C SER A 6 15.19 13.72 1.63
N ARG A 7 14.02 13.07 1.51
CA ARG A 7 12.82 13.56 0.82
C ARG A 7 13.00 13.84 -0.68
N TYR A 8 13.97 13.19 -1.31
CA TYR A 8 13.96 13.03 -2.75
C TYR A 8 13.04 11.87 -3.10
N PHE A 9 11.94 12.15 -3.81
CA PHE A 9 11.02 11.12 -4.30
C PHE A 9 11.37 10.81 -5.74
N ASP A 10 12.34 9.91 -5.92
CA ASP A 10 12.77 9.46 -7.24
C ASP A 10 11.81 8.39 -7.76
N VAL A 11 10.79 8.83 -8.50
CA VAL A 11 9.69 8.00 -8.98
C VAL A 11 9.52 8.14 -10.48
N ASP A 12 9.35 7.00 -11.16
CA ASP A 12 8.86 6.95 -12.53
C ASP A 12 7.42 6.44 -12.51
N ASN A 13 6.56 7.10 -13.28
CA ASN A 13 5.18 6.66 -13.50
C ASN A 13 5.10 5.90 -14.82
N TYR A 14 4.35 4.81 -14.82
CA TYR A 14 4.19 3.93 -15.98
C TYR A 14 2.73 3.64 -16.26
N LEU A 15 2.41 3.42 -17.53
CA LEU A 15 1.13 2.89 -18.00
C LEU A 15 1.33 1.45 -18.51
N ILE A 16 0.44 0.55 -18.09
CA ILE A 16 0.30 -0.81 -18.63
C ILE A 16 -1.18 -1.06 -18.94
N THR A 17 -1.46 -1.92 -19.93
CA THR A 17 -2.83 -2.27 -20.33
C THR A 17 -3.00 -3.78 -20.45
N ALA A 18 -4.24 -4.24 -20.31
CA ALA A 18 -4.67 -5.61 -20.56
C ALA A 18 -6.17 -5.60 -20.94
N GLU A 19 -6.59 -6.54 -21.78
CA GLU A 19 -8.02 -6.74 -22.09
C GLU A 19 -8.76 -7.40 -20.92
N GLU A 20 -8.06 -8.27 -20.19
CA GLU A 20 -8.57 -8.99 -19.02
C GLU A 20 -7.76 -8.61 -17.77
N ILE A 21 -8.42 -8.55 -16.61
CA ILE A 21 -7.75 -8.19 -15.33
C ILE A 21 -6.62 -9.16 -14.96
N THR A 22 -6.69 -10.41 -15.46
CA THR A 22 -5.67 -11.45 -15.27
C THR A 22 -4.49 -11.36 -16.25
N GLY A 23 -4.52 -10.41 -17.19
CA GLY A 23 -3.51 -10.24 -18.22
C GLY A 23 -3.73 -11.12 -19.46
N PRO A 24 -2.73 -11.20 -20.37
CA PRO A 24 -1.38 -10.64 -20.23
C PRO A 24 -1.37 -9.10 -20.21
N TRP A 25 -0.55 -8.54 -19.34
CA TRP A 25 -0.31 -7.10 -19.27
C TRP A 25 0.78 -6.68 -20.27
N SER A 26 0.64 -5.50 -20.86
CA SER A 26 1.61 -4.93 -21.78
C SER A 26 2.96 -4.63 -21.12
N ALA A 27 3.99 -4.42 -21.94
CA ALA A 27 5.21 -3.76 -21.45
C ALA A 27 4.89 -2.35 -20.91
N PRO A 28 5.60 -1.87 -19.88
CA PRO A 28 5.35 -0.55 -19.30
C PRO A 28 5.74 0.58 -20.25
N VAL A 29 4.86 1.55 -20.40
CA VAL A 29 5.09 2.81 -21.11
C VAL A 29 5.42 3.89 -20.09
N TYR A 30 6.59 4.53 -20.22
CA TYR A 30 6.98 5.64 -19.34
C TYR A 30 6.09 6.87 -19.57
N LEU A 31 5.68 7.52 -18.49
CA LEU A 31 4.89 8.76 -18.52
C LEU A 31 5.75 9.97 -18.20
N HIS A 32 6.17 10.11 -16.93
CA HIS A 32 7.04 11.18 -16.43
C HIS A 32 7.54 10.84 -15.01
N SER A 33 8.44 11.67 -14.49
CA SER A 33 9.02 11.54 -13.14
C SER A 33 8.84 12.80 -12.27
N ALA A 34 7.88 13.68 -12.61
CA ALA A 34 7.64 14.93 -11.88
C ALA A 34 7.20 14.75 -10.41
N GLY A 35 6.64 13.59 -10.08
CA GLY A 35 6.19 13.20 -8.75
C GLY A 35 5.42 11.88 -8.82
N PHE A 36 4.56 11.61 -7.83
CA PHE A 36 3.87 10.34 -7.68
C PHE A 36 2.34 10.49 -7.73
N ASP A 37 1.63 9.39 -7.48
CA ASP A 37 0.18 9.28 -7.56
C ASP A 37 -0.40 9.68 -8.93
N ALA A 38 0.21 9.16 -10.00
CA ALA A 38 -0.33 9.33 -11.34
C ALA A 38 -1.67 8.60 -11.52
N SER A 39 -2.68 9.30 -12.05
CA SER A 39 -4.00 8.79 -12.41
C SER A 39 -4.38 9.24 -13.81
N ILE A 40 -5.20 8.45 -14.51
CA ILE A 40 -5.63 8.73 -15.88
C ILE A 40 -7.12 9.08 -15.94
N LEU A 41 -7.46 10.14 -16.68
CA LEU A 41 -8.82 10.44 -17.14
C LEU A 41 -8.97 9.96 -18.59
N HIS A 42 -10.08 9.25 -18.83
CA HIS A 42 -10.57 8.93 -20.16
C HIS A 42 -11.72 9.88 -20.51
N ASP A 43 -11.43 10.92 -21.30
CA ASP A 43 -12.42 11.95 -21.61
C ASP A 43 -13.34 11.54 -22.77
N HIS A 44 -14.51 12.17 -22.86
CA HIS A 44 -15.55 11.88 -23.85
C HIS A 44 -15.16 12.31 -25.27
N ASP A 45 -14.26 13.27 -25.42
CA ASP A 45 -13.73 13.70 -26.73
C ASP A 45 -12.65 12.75 -27.28
N GLY A 46 -12.36 11.66 -26.56
CA GLY A 46 -11.35 10.68 -26.94
C GLY A 46 -9.94 11.00 -26.44
N ARG A 47 -9.69 12.20 -25.89
CA ARG A 47 -8.40 12.55 -25.27
C ARG A 47 -8.19 11.81 -23.97
N LYS A 48 -6.94 11.77 -23.53
CA LYS A 48 -6.49 11.09 -22.31
C LYS A 48 -5.62 12.05 -21.54
N TRP A 49 -5.86 12.14 -20.24
CA TRP A 49 -5.14 13.07 -19.39
C TRP A 49 -4.55 12.35 -18.19
N ILE A 50 -3.29 12.62 -17.90
CA ILE A 50 -2.61 12.15 -16.71
C ILE A 50 -2.60 13.29 -15.71
N VAL A 51 -3.06 13.02 -14.49
CA VAL A 51 -2.89 13.89 -13.33
C VAL A 51 -1.94 13.25 -12.35
N SER A 52 -1.08 14.03 -11.71
CA SER A 52 -0.15 13.55 -10.68
C SER A 52 0.24 14.69 -9.74
N LEU A 53 0.77 14.35 -8.57
CA LEU A 53 1.47 15.32 -7.75
C LEU A 53 2.80 15.74 -8.41
N GLU A 54 3.15 17.01 -8.33
CA GLU A 54 4.52 17.50 -8.56
C GLU A 54 5.28 17.52 -7.22
N TRP A 55 6.48 16.93 -7.21
CA TRP A 55 7.33 16.95 -6.02
C TRP A 55 8.27 18.17 -6.01
N GLU A 56 7.98 19.15 -5.16
CA GLU A 56 8.75 20.38 -5.03
C GLU A 56 9.97 20.19 -4.10
N THR A 57 11.18 20.37 -4.63
CA THR A 57 12.44 20.15 -3.90
C THR A 57 13.12 21.43 -3.45
N ARG A 58 12.75 22.59 -3.99
CA ARG A 58 13.44 23.85 -3.72
C ARG A 58 13.14 24.38 -2.32
N GLU A 59 14.15 24.96 -1.67
CA GLU A 59 13.99 25.64 -0.39
C GLU A 59 13.13 26.91 -0.54
N GLY A 60 12.29 27.20 0.46
CA GLY A 60 11.39 28.37 0.44
C GLY A 60 10.10 28.21 -0.38
N TYR A 61 9.94 27.12 -1.12
CA TYR A 61 8.70 26.79 -1.84
C TYR A 61 7.82 25.83 -1.02
N GLU A 62 6.50 25.96 -1.22
CA GLU A 62 5.48 25.08 -0.61
C GLU A 62 5.69 23.62 -1.02
N LYS A 63 5.54 22.71 -0.06
CA LYS A 63 5.75 21.27 -0.25
C LYS A 63 4.57 20.46 0.30
N PRO A 64 4.13 19.41 -0.41
CA PRO A 64 4.53 19.05 -1.77
C PRO A 64 4.06 20.14 -2.78
N GLY A 65 4.38 19.96 -4.07
CA GLY A 65 4.03 20.93 -5.11
C GLY A 65 2.53 20.94 -5.44
N ALA A 66 2.19 21.33 -6.67
CA ALA A 66 0.80 21.33 -7.12
C ALA A 66 0.37 19.96 -7.68
N ILE A 67 -0.93 19.77 -7.83
CA ILE A 67 -1.43 18.78 -8.79
C ILE A 67 -1.18 19.31 -10.20
N CYS A 68 -0.60 18.45 -11.03
CA CYS A 68 -0.30 18.73 -12.43
C CYS A 68 -1.17 17.90 -13.37
N LEU A 69 -1.35 18.41 -14.59
CA LEU A 69 -2.07 17.79 -15.69
C LEU A 69 -1.15 17.70 -16.92
N VAL A 70 -1.18 16.58 -17.64
CA VAL A 70 -0.55 16.45 -18.96
C VAL A 70 -1.38 15.55 -19.86
N GLU A 71 -1.47 15.86 -21.15
CA GLU A 71 -2.15 15.00 -22.11
C GLU A 71 -1.30 13.75 -22.40
N TYR A 72 -1.96 12.61 -22.57
CA TYR A 72 -1.35 11.36 -23.03
C TYR A 72 -1.85 11.02 -24.43
N SER A 73 -0.92 10.66 -25.31
CA SER A 73 -1.20 10.20 -26.67
C SER A 73 -1.13 8.67 -26.75
N PRO A 74 -2.27 7.98 -26.95
CA PRO A 74 -2.27 6.54 -27.21
C PRO A 74 -1.57 6.19 -28.53
N GLN A 75 -1.45 7.12 -29.48
CA GLN A 75 -0.81 6.86 -30.78
C GLN A 75 0.72 6.84 -30.68
N THR A 76 1.30 7.68 -29.84
CA THR A 76 2.76 7.79 -29.67
C THR A 76 3.27 7.12 -28.40
N HIS A 77 2.37 6.62 -27.55
CA HIS A 77 2.70 6.05 -26.24
C HIS A 77 3.56 6.99 -25.39
N SER A 78 3.16 8.27 -25.31
CA SER A 78 3.90 9.29 -24.59
C SER A 78 2.98 10.39 -24.10
N VAL A 79 3.44 11.14 -23.09
CA VAL A 79 2.82 12.42 -22.75
C VAL A 79 3.10 13.47 -23.84
N ILE A 80 2.21 14.44 -23.98
CA ILE A 80 2.34 15.57 -24.91
C ILE A 80 2.71 16.83 -24.12
N GLY A 81 3.95 17.29 -24.27
CA GLY A 81 4.47 18.43 -23.50
C GLY A 81 4.90 18.04 -22.09
N TYR A 82 4.80 19.00 -21.16
CA TYR A 82 5.22 18.83 -19.77
C TYR A 82 4.01 18.97 -18.81
N PRO A 83 4.03 18.30 -17.65
CA PRO A 83 3.03 18.50 -16.60
C PRO A 83 2.84 19.99 -16.25
N GLN A 84 1.59 20.46 -16.32
CA GLN A 84 1.19 21.83 -16.01
C GLN A 84 0.44 21.87 -14.69
N ARG A 85 0.79 22.78 -13.79
CA ARG A 85 0.15 22.96 -12.48
C ARG A 85 -1.30 23.43 -12.66
N ILE A 86 -2.26 22.72 -12.05
CA ILE A 86 -3.70 23.04 -12.17
C ILE A 86 -4.38 23.32 -10.83
N TRP A 87 -3.85 22.82 -9.70
CA TRP A 87 -4.49 23.00 -8.41
C TRP A 87 -3.55 22.81 -7.21
N HIS A 88 -3.81 23.55 -6.12
CA HIS A 88 -3.03 23.55 -4.87
C HIS A 88 -3.77 22.96 -3.67
N GLY A 89 -4.95 22.40 -3.89
CA GLY A 89 -5.71 21.73 -2.82
C GLY A 89 -6.96 22.47 -2.39
N GLY A 90 -7.77 21.76 -1.62
CA GLY A 90 -9.09 22.21 -1.16
C GLY A 90 -9.06 22.78 0.24
N THR A 91 -7.95 22.58 0.96
CA THR A 91 -7.79 22.97 2.37
C THR A 91 -6.36 23.43 2.65
N ASP A 92 -6.13 23.97 3.85
CA ASP A 92 -4.77 24.30 4.33
C ASP A 92 -4.17 23.16 5.19
N ARG A 93 -4.63 21.91 5.03
CA ARG A 93 -4.11 20.75 5.79
C ARG A 93 -2.68 20.35 5.37
N GLY A 94 -2.22 20.80 4.19
CA GLY A 94 -0.93 20.43 3.61
C GLY A 94 -0.92 19.04 3.00
N CYS A 95 0.25 18.58 2.54
CA CYS A 95 0.44 17.22 2.01
C CYS A 95 -0.59 16.79 0.94
N ILE A 96 -0.86 17.66 -0.03
CA ILE A 96 -1.71 17.32 -1.17
C ILE A 96 -1.09 16.21 -2.01
N GLU A 97 -1.87 15.20 -2.39
CA GLU A 97 -1.45 14.07 -3.23
C GLU A 97 -2.67 13.36 -3.85
N ALA A 98 -2.49 12.17 -4.44
CA ALA A 98 -3.58 11.30 -4.90
C ALA A 98 -4.65 11.92 -5.82
N PRO A 99 -4.28 12.66 -6.89
CA PRO A 99 -5.27 13.26 -7.76
C PRO A 99 -6.03 12.20 -8.56
N HIS A 100 -7.35 12.23 -8.50
CA HIS A 100 -8.25 11.49 -9.40
C HIS A 100 -9.16 12.48 -10.12
N LEU A 101 -9.07 12.46 -11.45
CA LEU A 101 -9.86 13.32 -12.31
C LEU A 101 -10.99 12.52 -12.93
N THR A 102 -12.21 13.03 -12.78
CA THR A 102 -13.43 12.42 -13.31
C THR A 102 -14.30 13.50 -13.96
N ARG A 103 -15.20 13.11 -14.85
CA ARG A 103 -16.17 14.03 -15.46
C ARG A 103 -17.58 13.59 -15.12
N ARG A 104 -18.41 14.55 -14.70
CA ARG A 104 -19.82 14.31 -14.40
C ARG A 104 -20.65 15.54 -14.79
N GLY A 105 -21.55 15.35 -15.75
CA GLY A 105 -22.28 16.46 -16.38
C GLY A 105 -21.31 17.44 -17.03
N ASP A 106 -21.50 18.73 -16.72
CA ASP A 106 -20.70 19.83 -17.29
C ASP A 106 -19.40 20.10 -16.51
N TYR A 107 -19.09 19.29 -15.49
CA TYR A 107 -17.94 19.51 -14.62
C TYR A 107 -16.91 18.39 -14.70
N TYR A 108 -15.64 18.79 -14.68
CA TYR A 108 -14.52 17.96 -14.25
C TYR A 108 -14.39 18.06 -12.74
N TYR A 109 -14.36 16.92 -12.05
CA TYR A 109 -14.11 16.85 -10.62
C TYR A 109 -12.70 16.31 -10.37
N LEU A 110 -11.93 17.06 -9.59
CA LEU A 110 -10.60 16.67 -9.11
C LEU A 110 -10.70 16.31 -7.64
N MET A 111 -10.58 15.03 -7.34
CA MET A 111 -10.47 14.49 -5.98
C MET A 111 -8.99 14.34 -5.63
N VAL A 112 -8.59 14.70 -4.40
CA VAL A 112 -7.22 14.56 -3.91
C VAL A 112 -7.21 14.06 -2.47
N ALA A 113 -6.05 13.61 -2.01
CA ALA A 113 -5.76 13.49 -0.58
C ALA A 113 -5.08 14.75 -0.05
N GLU A 114 -5.33 15.09 1.21
CA GLU A 114 -4.65 16.16 1.94
C GLU A 114 -4.41 15.74 3.40
N GLY A 115 -3.55 16.48 4.11
CA GLY A 115 -3.22 16.25 5.53
C GLY A 115 -2.15 15.20 5.79
N GLY A 116 -1.73 14.48 4.74
CA GLY A 116 -0.73 13.42 4.80
C GLY A 116 -1.29 12.12 5.35
N THR A 117 -0.74 10.99 4.93
CA THR A 117 -1.27 9.63 5.22
C THR A 117 -1.23 9.19 6.70
N GLY A 118 -1.08 10.12 7.64
CA GLY A 118 -1.17 9.94 9.10
C GLY A 118 -2.53 10.31 9.66
N TYR A 119 -2.58 10.89 10.87
CA TYR A 119 -3.84 11.12 11.57
C TYR A 119 -4.61 12.36 11.11
N GLY A 120 -3.97 13.29 10.39
CA GLY A 120 -4.63 14.44 9.77
C GLY A 120 -5.20 14.18 8.37
N HIS A 121 -5.13 12.94 7.89
CA HIS A 121 -5.46 12.55 6.50
C HIS A 121 -6.92 12.83 6.15
N SER A 122 -7.15 13.21 4.90
CA SER A 122 -8.50 13.49 4.37
C SER A 122 -8.59 13.28 2.87
N VAL A 123 -9.81 13.13 2.37
CA VAL A 123 -10.18 13.25 0.96
C VAL A 123 -10.83 14.61 0.74
N THR A 124 -10.39 15.35 -0.29
CA THR A 124 -10.98 16.64 -0.67
C THR A 124 -11.29 16.66 -2.17
N MET A 125 -12.16 17.58 -2.57
CA MET A 125 -12.68 17.65 -3.94
C MET A 125 -12.75 19.09 -4.44
N ALA A 126 -12.58 19.25 -5.74
CA ALA A 126 -12.82 20.49 -6.48
C ALA A 126 -13.50 20.21 -7.81
N ARG A 127 -14.05 21.24 -8.44
CA ARG A 127 -14.59 21.14 -9.79
C ARG A 127 -14.23 22.32 -10.70
N ALA A 128 -14.22 22.08 -12.00
CA ALA A 128 -14.01 23.06 -13.05
C ALA A 128 -14.86 22.72 -14.29
N THR A 129 -15.16 23.69 -15.14
CA THR A 129 -15.83 23.45 -16.44
C THR A 129 -14.85 23.07 -17.55
N GLU A 130 -13.56 23.34 -17.35
CA GLU A 130 -12.47 22.99 -18.24
C GLU A 130 -11.51 22.03 -17.54
N VAL A 131 -10.94 21.08 -18.27
CA VAL A 131 -10.07 20.03 -17.70
C VAL A 131 -8.84 20.61 -16.99
N ALA A 132 -8.32 21.74 -17.48
CA ALA A 132 -7.17 22.45 -16.93
C ALA A 132 -7.55 23.47 -15.82
N GLY A 133 -8.82 23.55 -15.44
CA GLY A 133 -9.29 24.51 -14.44
C GLY A 133 -9.71 25.87 -15.02
N PRO A 134 -9.84 26.90 -14.17
CA PRO A 134 -9.49 26.92 -12.76
C PRO A 134 -10.42 26.03 -11.91
N TYR A 135 -9.84 25.30 -10.97
CA TYR A 135 -10.58 24.44 -10.04
C TYR A 135 -11.07 25.23 -8.83
N GLN A 136 -12.37 25.15 -8.56
CA GLN A 136 -12.97 25.64 -7.32
C GLN A 136 -13.10 24.49 -6.33
N GLY A 137 -12.49 24.62 -5.16
CA GLY A 137 -12.64 23.65 -4.07
C GLY A 137 -14.07 23.60 -3.54
N ASP A 138 -14.49 22.42 -3.12
CA ASP A 138 -15.72 22.22 -2.36
C ASP A 138 -15.69 23.08 -1.08
N PRO A 139 -16.69 23.96 -0.84
CA PRO A 139 -16.73 24.81 0.34
C PRO A 139 -16.85 24.01 1.65
N LEU A 140 -17.28 22.74 1.60
CA LEU A 140 -17.42 21.86 2.77
C LEU A 140 -16.31 20.80 2.83
N ASN A 141 -15.19 21.00 2.14
CA ASN A 141 -14.03 20.12 2.30
C ASN A 141 -13.61 20.03 3.79
N PRO A 142 -13.19 18.84 4.25
CA PRO A 142 -12.96 17.62 3.49
C PRO A 142 -14.23 16.78 3.31
N ILE A 143 -14.31 15.93 2.28
CA ILE A 143 -15.50 15.07 2.09
C ILE A 143 -15.44 13.79 2.94
N VAL A 144 -14.24 13.31 3.29
CA VAL A 144 -14.01 12.18 4.22
C VAL A 144 -12.71 12.42 5.00
N THR A 145 -12.72 12.17 6.31
CA THR A 145 -11.56 12.30 7.20
C THR A 145 -11.78 11.48 8.48
N SER A 146 -10.72 11.31 9.28
CA SER A 146 -10.84 10.88 10.69
C SER A 146 -10.77 12.06 11.66
N TRP A 147 -10.41 13.25 11.18
CA TRP A 147 -10.30 14.50 11.94
C TRP A 147 -11.14 15.59 11.26
N PRO A 148 -12.36 15.86 11.74
CA PRO A 148 -13.34 16.69 11.02
C PRO A 148 -13.01 18.18 11.08
N GLU A 149 -12.32 18.64 12.13
CA GLU A 149 -11.98 20.05 12.28
C GLU A 149 -10.92 20.47 11.25
N ASN A 150 -11.07 21.69 10.73
CA ASN A 150 -10.08 22.27 9.84
C ASN A 150 -8.85 22.74 10.63
N PHE A 151 -7.68 22.58 10.03
CA PHE A 151 -6.41 23.03 10.59
C PHE A 151 -5.52 23.59 9.47
N ASN A 152 -4.61 24.49 9.85
CA ASN A 152 -3.65 25.10 8.94
C ASN A 152 -2.25 24.57 9.22
N GLU A 153 -1.86 23.57 8.45
CA GLU A 153 -0.54 22.97 8.46
C GLU A 153 0.01 22.84 7.03
N ARG A 154 -0.39 23.77 6.15
CA ARG A 154 -0.01 23.76 4.73
C ARG A 154 1.50 23.77 4.50
N LYS A 155 2.23 24.39 5.43
CA LYS A 155 3.70 24.44 5.42
C LYS A 155 4.34 23.28 6.17
N ASP A 156 3.57 22.50 6.94
CA ASP A 156 4.07 21.28 7.54
C ASP A 156 4.02 20.15 6.51
N THR A 157 5.16 19.49 6.41
CA THR A 157 5.43 18.41 5.46
C THR A 157 5.41 17.05 6.16
N GLY A 158 5.21 17.01 7.48
CA GLY A 158 5.05 15.80 8.26
C GLY A 158 3.76 15.10 7.90
N HIS A 159 3.83 13.83 7.50
CA HIS A 159 2.64 13.06 7.14
C HIS A 159 1.95 12.44 8.36
N LEU A 160 2.66 12.15 9.45
CA LEU A 160 2.15 11.31 10.55
C LEU A 160 1.14 12.04 11.46
N LYS A 161 1.46 13.28 11.85
CA LYS A 161 0.62 14.21 12.64
C LYS A 161 -0.17 13.57 13.79
N PRO A 162 0.48 12.88 14.76
CA PRO A 162 -0.19 12.06 15.77
C PRO A 162 -1.13 12.85 16.72
N HIS A 163 -0.97 14.17 16.82
CA HIS A 163 -1.86 15.05 17.59
C HIS A 163 -3.28 15.14 17.01
N TYR A 164 -3.51 14.67 15.78
CA TYR A 164 -4.84 14.55 15.17
C TYR A 164 -5.48 13.16 15.35
N PHE A 165 -4.97 12.33 16.27
CA PHE A 165 -5.67 11.12 16.65
C PHE A 165 -7.07 11.47 17.21
N ASN A 166 -8.11 10.89 16.62
CA ASN A 166 -9.48 11.14 17.05
C ASN A 166 -10.06 9.93 17.81
N PRO A 167 -10.26 9.99 19.15
CA PRO A 167 -10.78 8.86 19.92
C PRO A 167 -12.24 8.50 19.59
N GLU A 168 -12.98 9.36 18.89
CA GLU A 168 -14.39 9.17 18.55
C GLU A 168 -14.61 8.27 17.33
N THR A 169 -13.57 8.03 16.52
CA THR A 169 -13.66 7.14 15.36
C THR A 169 -12.78 5.91 15.49
N TYR A 170 -13.31 4.77 15.05
CA TYR A 170 -12.56 3.51 14.98
C TYR A 170 -11.60 3.49 13.79
N LEU A 171 -12.01 4.08 12.66
CA LEU A 171 -11.20 4.14 11.43
C LEU A 171 -10.38 5.44 11.44
N GLN A 172 -9.08 5.32 11.72
CA GLN A 172 -8.15 6.43 11.68
C GLN A 172 -7.58 6.63 10.28
N LYS A 173 -6.97 7.80 10.04
CA LYS A 173 -6.21 8.10 8.82
C LYS A 173 -7.04 7.99 7.52
N ALA A 174 -8.35 8.21 7.60
CA ALA A 174 -9.24 8.11 6.45
C ALA A 174 -8.88 9.15 5.38
N GLY A 175 -8.41 8.72 4.22
CA GLY A 175 -7.98 9.59 3.12
C GLY A 175 -7.60 8.80 1.88
N HIS A 176 -7.02 9.46 0.87
CA HIS A 176 -6.60 8.83 -0.39
C HIS A 176 -7.75 8.01 -1.02
N GLY A 177 -8.85 8.71 -1.32
CA GLY A 177 -10.09 8.11 -1.77
C GLY A 177 -10.24 8.08 -3.28
N SER A 178 -11.04 7.14 -3.77
CA SER A 178 -11.52 7.05 -5.16
C SER A 178 -12.97 6.62 -5.15
N TYR A 179 -13.81 7.21 -6.01
CA TYR A 179 -15.23 6.87 -6.04
C TYR A 179 -15.62 6.06 -7.27
N VAL A 180 -16.72 5.32 -7.13
CA VAL A 180 -17.35 4.56 -8.21
C VAL A 180 -18.86 4.72 -8.12
N GLU A 181 -19.51 4.82 -9.27
CA GLU A 181 -20.96 4.75 -9.40
C GLU A 181 -21.36 3.35 -9.90
N THR A 182 -22.25 2.68 -9.19
CA THR A 182 -22.78 1.38 -9.60
C THR A 182 -23.83 1.53 -10.70
N PRO A 183 -24.16 0.44 -11.43
CA PRO A 183 -25.26 0.46 -12.40
C PRO A 183 -26.63 0.83 -11.80
N THR A 184 -26.80 0.77 -10.48
CA THR A 184 -28.04 1.16 -9.79
C THR A 184 -28.07 2.65 -9.39
N GLY A 185 -27.03 3.41 -9.72
CA GLY A 185 -26.85 4.82 -9.35
C GLY A 185 -26.33 5.03 -7.93
N GLU A 186 -25.96 3.97 -7.21
CA GLU A 186 -25.29 4.12 -5.90
C GLU A 186 -23.85 4.58 -6.08
N VAL A 187 -23.46 5.58 -5.31
CA VAL A 187 -22.09 6.09 -5.26
C VAL A 187 -21.38 5.54 -4.04
N TRP A 188 -20.15 5.08 -4.24
CA TRP A 188 -19.29 4.54 -3.20
C TRP A 188 -17.91 5.18 -3.28
N LEU A 189 -17.30 5.46 -2.13
CA LEU A 189 -15.92 5.92 -2.03
C LEU A 189 -15.09 4.87 -1.32
N THR A 190 -14.14 4.25 -2.01
CA THR A 190 -13.08 3.48 -1.36
C THR A 190 -12.02 4.45 -0.86
N HIS A 191 -11.50 4.22 0.33
CA HIS A 191 -10.42 5.02 0.90
C HIS A 191 -9.53 4.15 1.78
N LEU A 192 -8.31 4.60 2.04
CA LEU A 192 -7.47 3.91 3.02
C LEU A 192 -7.85 4.33 4.45
N CYS A 193 -7.57 3.47 5.42
CA CYS A 193 -7.64 3.78 6.85
C CYS A 193 -6.60 2.96 7.62
N SER A 194 -6.46 3.22 8.91
CA SER A 194 -5.67 2.39 9.81
C SER A 194 -6.35 2.20 11.16
N ARG A 195 -6.06 1.07 11.80
CA ARG A 195 -6.53 0.74 13.15
C ARG A 195 -5.34 0.65 14.11
N PRO A 196 -5.05 1.72 14.87
CA PRO A 196 -3.90 1.73 15.76
C PRO A 196 -4.16 0.99 17.07
N PHE A 197 -3.10 0.47 17.69
CA PHE A 197 -3.08 0.31 19.14
C PHE A 197 -3.06 1.69 19.79
N ARG A 198 -4.02 1.93 20.69
CA ARG A 198 -4.34 3.30 21.16
C ARG A 198 -3.21 3.96 21.95
N GLN A 199 -2.41 3.20 22.70
CA GLN A 199 -1.35 3.75 23.53
C GLN A 199 -0.15 4.17 22.69
N GLU A 200 0.25 3.32 21.74
CA GLU A 200 1.44 3.51 20.92
C GLU A 200 1.14 4.27 19.62
N LEU A 201 -0.13 4.39 19.24
CA LEU A 201 -0.59 4.92 17.95
C LEU A 201 0.06 4.20 16.75
N ARG A 202 0.43 2.93 16.94
CA ARG A 202 1.06 2.06 15.94
C ARG A 202 0.01 1.19 15.27
N CYS A 203 0.10 1.05 13.95
CA CYS A 203 -0.84 0.32 13.11
C CYS A 203 -0.16 -0.94 12.55
N PRO A 204 -0.11 -2.07 13.28
CA PRO A 204 0.65 -3.25 12.85
C PRO A 204 0.13 -3.90 11.57
N LEU A 205 -1.15 -3.66 11.22
CA LEU A 205 -1.74 -4.09 9.94
C LEU A 205 -1.48 -3.10 8.79
N GLY A 206 -0.80 -2.00 9.06
CA GLY A 206 -0.52 -0.94 8.09
C GLY A 206 -1.76 -0.11 7.75
N ARG A 207 -1.92 0.19 6.46
CA ARG A 207 -3.09 0.86 5.89
C ARG A 207 -3.98 -0.20 5.24
N GLU A 208 -5.24 -0.18 5.62
CA GLU A 208 -6.30 -1.09 5.18
C GLU A 208 -7.24 -0.32 4.23
N THR A 209 -8.06 -1.03 3.45
CA THR A 209 -9.07 -0.41 2.58
C THR A 209 -10.43 -0.46 3.27
N ALA A 210 -11.11 0.68 3.32
CA ALA A 210 -12.50 0.82 3.71
C ALA A 210 -13.33 1.39 2.56
N ILE A 211 -14.65 1.30 2.66
CA ILE A 211 -15.58 1.82 1.66
C ILE A 211 -16.72 2.57 2.35
N GLN A 212 -17.11 3.72 1.80
CA GLN A 212 -18.16 4.60 2.32
C GLN A 212 -19.27 4.76 1.32
N ARG A 213 -20.52 4.81 1.80
CA ARG A 213 -21.67 5.19 0.98
C ARG A 213 -21.66 6.70 0.79
N MET A 214 -21.72 7.15 -0.46
CA MET A 214 -21.74 8.56 -0.83
C MET A 214 -23.04 8.96 -1.51
N GLU A 215 -23.30 10.25 -1.53
CA GLU A 215 -24.38 10.86 -2.30
C GLU A 215 -23.92 12.15 -2.96
N TRP A 216 -24.49 12.45 -4.12
CA TRP A 216 -24.36 13.75 -4.75
C TRP A 216 -25.42 14.67 -4.17
N SER A 217 -24.98 15.75 -3.52
CA SER A 217 -25.86 16.80 -3.03
C SER A 217 -26.49 17.61 -4.18
N GLU A 218 -27.56 18.35 -3.87
CA GLU A 218 -28.25 19.20 -4.85
C GLU A 218 -27.35 20.26 -5.50
N ASP A 219 -26.36 20.77 -4.75
CA ASP A 219 -25.35 21.72 -5.23
C ASP A 219 -24.18 21.05 -5.98
N GLY A 220 -24.25 19.73 -6.17
CA GLY A 220 -23.34 18.96 -7.03
C GLY A 220 -22.00 18.63 -6.38
N TRP A 221 -22.00 18.22 -5.12
CA TRP A 221 -20.80 17.76 -4.42
C TRP A 221 -21.01 16.38 -3.79
N LEU A 222 -19.92 15.63 -3.57
CA LEU A 222 -20.00 14.35 -2.87
C LEU A 222 -20.07 14.56 -1.36
N ARG A 223 -21.01 13.87 -0.71
CA ARG A 223 -21.19 13.85 0.74
C ARG A 223 -21.24 12.40 1.22
N LEU A 224 -20.80 12.17 2.45
CA LEU A 224 -21.10 10.90 3.12
C LEU A 224 -22.61 10.78 3.28
N ALA A 225 -23.18 9.64 2.89
CA ALA A 225 -24.62 9.39 3.06
C ALA A 225 -25.03 9.34 4.54
N ALA A 226 -24.09 9.05 5.45
CA ALA A 226 -24.29 9.11 6.90
C ALA A 226 -24.28 10.54 7.47
N GLY A 227 -24.02 11.56 6.64
CA GLY A 227 -23.77 12.93 7.07
C GLY A 227 -22.38 13.13 7.68
N GLY A 228 -22.01 14.40 7.86
CA GLY A 228 -20.71 14.79 8.40
C GLY A 228 -19.52 14.40 7.51
N HIS A 229 -18.36 14.23 8.14
CA HIS A 229 -17.08 13.99 7.45
C HIS A 229 -16.35 12.71 7.92
N LEU A 230 -16.83 12.09 8.99
CA LEU A 230 -16.16 10.94 9.62
C LEU A 230 -16.42 9.66 8.84
N ALA A 231 -15.35 8.95 8.47
CA ALA A 231 -15.47 7.61 7.91
C ALA A 231 -16.19 6.66 8.88
N GLN A 232 -17.18 5.94 8.39
CA GLN A 232 -18.01 5.03 9.19
C GLN A 232 -17.36 3.65 9.30
N HIS A 233 -17.43 3.05 10.49
CA HIS A 233 -16.96 1.67 10.71
C HIS A 233 -17.88 0.64 10.03
N GLN A 234 -19.17 0.94 9.96
CA GLN A 234 -20.19 0.13 9.31
C GLN A 234 -20.98 1.03 8.37
N VAL A 235 -21.29 0.50 7.19
CA VAL A 235 -22.06 1.19 6.15
C VAL A 235 -23.21 0.31 5.71
N GLU A 236 -24.31 0.93 5.31
CA GLU A 236 -25.42 0.21 4.67
C GLU A 236 -24.92 -0.46 3.39
N GLY A 237 -25.30 -1.74 3.18
CA GLY A 237 -24.87 -2.51 2.02
C GLY A 237 -25.48 -2.03 0.70
N SER A 238 -24.86 -2.41 -0.41
CA SER A 238 -25.39 -2.12 -1.76
C SER A 238 -26.71 -2.86 -2.02
N ARG A 239 -27.57 -2.24 -2.84
CA ARG A 239 -28.76 -2.89 -3.41
C ARG A 239 -28.43 -3.97 -4.45
N LEU A 240 -27.16 -4.12 -4.84
CA LEU A 240 -26.73 -5.22 -5.70
C LEU A 240 -26.89 -6.57 -4.98
N PRO A 241 -27.25 -7.65 -5.70
CA PRO A 241 -27.31 -8.99 -5.11
C PRO A 241 -25.95 -9.39 -4.50
N PRO A 242 -25.93 -9.94 -3.27
CA PRO A 242 -24.70 -10.44 -2.67
C PRO A 242 -24.07 -11.56 -3.51
N HIS A 243 -22.74 -11.51 -3.66
CA HIS A 243 -21.95 -12.56 -4.31
C HIS A 243 -20.78 -12.95 -3.40
N PRO A 244 -20.99 -13.88 -2.44
CA PRO A 244 -19.92 -14.32 -1.56
C PRO A 244 -18.90 -15.17 -2.34
N PHE A 245 -17.61 -14.94 -2.06
CA PHE A 245 -16.55 -15.80 -2.55
C PHE A 245 -16.26 -16.94 -1.57
N PRO A 246 -15.80 -18.11 -2.04
CA PRO A 246 -15.37 -19.18 -1.15
C PRO A 246 -14.29 -18.69 -0.18
N PRO A 247 -14.35 -19.06 1.11
CA PRO A 247 -13.29 -18.72 2.05
C PRO A 247 -11.98 -19.37 1.62
N LYS A 248 -10.85 -18.66 1.79
CA LYS A 248 -9.53 -19.27 1.64
C LYS A 248 -9.25 -20.17 2.85
N ALA A 249 -8.59 -21.30 2.63
CA ALA A 249 -8.15 -22.18 3.70
C ALA A 249 -7.07 -21.49 4.55
N ASP A 250 -7.07 -21.78 5.85
CA ASP A 250 -6.06 -21.28 6.80
C ASP A 250 -4.71 -22.03 6.66
N LEU A 251 -4.76 -23.26 6.15
CA LEU A 251 -3.60 -24.13 5.89
C LEU A 251 -3.32 -24.20 4.38
N ASP A 252 -2.05 -24.08 4.03
CA ASP A 252 -1.53 -24.38 2.70
C ASP A 252 -0.51 -25.51 2.85
N ASP A 253 -0.88 -26.72 2.39
CA ASP A 253 -0.03 -27.91 2.41
C ASP A 253 0.94 -27.96 1.22
N PHE A 254 0.90 -26.96 0.32
CA PHE A 254 1.74 -26.85 -0.86
C PHE A 254 1.63 -28.03 -1.85
N ASP A 255 0.44 -28.64 -1.92
CA ASP A 255 0.10 -29.70 -2.87
C ASP A 255 -0.36 -29.16 -4.24
N GLU A 256 -0.81 -27.90 -4.27
CA GLU A 256 -1.22 -27.24 -5.51
C GLU A 256 -0.02 -26.98 -6.44
N PRO A 257 -0.21 -26.99 -7.77
CA PRO A 257 0.89 -26.83 -8.73
C PRO A 257 1.46 -25.40 -8.77
N ARG A 258 0.83 -24.46 -8.05
CA ARG A 258 1.22 -23.05 -7.97
C ARG A 258 1.07 -22.55 -6.55
N VAL A 259 2.01 -21.71 -6.13
CA VAL A 259 1.94 -20.97 -4.87
C VAL A 259 0.76 -19.99 -4.93
N ASP A 260 -0.05 -19.94 -3.87
CA ASP A 260 -1.19 -19.01 -3.75
C ASP A 260 -0.72 -17.55 -3.93
N ASN A 261 -1.51 -16.75 -4.64
CA ASN A 261 -1.19 -15.36 -4.98
C ASN A 261 -1.16 -14.41 -3.77
N ALA A 262 -1.59 -14.84 -2.58
CA ALA A 262 -1.45 -14.08 -1.34
C ALA A 262 0.00 -14.06 -0.82
N PHE A 263 0.85 -14.98 -1.30
CA PHE A 263 2.27 -14.95 -0.99
C PHE A 263 3.01 -13.94 -1.86
N TYR A 264 3.93 -13.20 -1.25
CA TYR A 264 4.80 -12.28 -1.95
C TYR A 264 6.20 -12.25 -1.32
N ALA A 265 7.15 -11.75 -2.11
CA ALA A 265 8.53 -11.58 -1.74
C ALA A 265 8.96 -10.13 -1.97
N PRO A 266 9.88 -9.59 -1.16
CA PRO A 266 10.39 -8.25 -1.39
C PRO A 266 11.24 -8.22 -2.66
N ARG A 267 10.90 -7.32 -3.59
CA ARG A 267 11.71 -6.87 -4.75
C ARG A 267 11.92 -7.87 -5.88
N ILE A 268 12.15 -9.16 -5.59
CA ILE A 268 12.38 -10.20 -6.60
C ILE A 268 11.20 -11.17 -6.68
N HIS A 269 10.90 -11.66 -7.88
CA HIS A 269 9.87 -12.67 -8.08
C HIS A 269 10.21 -13.96 -7.34
N PHE A 270 9.29 -14.47 -6.51
CA PHE A 270 9.59 -15.57 -5.59
C PHE A 270 9.93 -16.90 -6.27
N GLN A 271 9.48 -17.12 -7.51
CA GLN A 271 9.84 -18.31 -8.30
C GLN A 271 11.35 -18.42 -8.57
N ARG A 272 12.14 -17.34 -8.36
CA ARG A 272 13.60 -17.37 -8.48
C ARG A 272 14.30 -18.15 -7.36
N PHE A 273 13.62 -18.39 -6.25
CA PHE A 273 14.18 -19.07 -5.08
C PHE A 273 13.24 -20.12 -4.45
N THR A 274 12.03 -20.30 -5.01
CA THR A 274 11.05 -21.29 -4.56
C THR A 274 10.89 -22.44 -5.57
N CYS A 275 10.55 -23.63 -5.09
CA CYS A 275 10.27 -24.80 -5.93
C CYS A 275 9.29 -25.75 -5.23
N LEU A 276 8.16 -26.05 -5.87
CA LEU A 276 7.14 -27.00 -5.39
C LEU A 276 7.46 -28.45 -5.81
N THR A 277 8.26 -28.65 -6.86
CA THR A 277 8.52 -29.99 -7.42
C THR A 277 9.73 -30.67 -6.81
N ARG A 278 10.48 -30.00 -5.92
CA ARG A 278 11.66 -30.58 -5.27
C ARG A 278 11.29 -31.72 -4.31
N LYS A 279 10.14 -31.62 -3.64
CA LYS A 279 9.57 -32.62 -2.73
C LYS A 279 8.06 -32.39 -2.66
N ALA A 280 7.27 -33.42 -3.00
CA ALA A 280 5.81 -33.32 -2.95
C ALA A 280 5.32 -32.96 -1.54
N GLY A 281 4.33 -32.07 -1.44
CA GLY A 281 3.81 -31.52 -0.17
C GLY A 281 4.76 -30.55 0.54
N TYR A 282 5.73 -29.98 -0.18
CA TYR A 282 6.67 -28.99 0.36
C TYR A 282 6.92 -27.85 -0.62
N LEU A 283 6.95 -26.63 -0.10
CA LEU A 283 7.57 -25.50 -0.76
C LEU A 283 9.05 -25.39 -0.36
N ALA A 284 9.96 -25.73 -1.27
CA ALA A 284 11.39 -25.60 -1.03
C ALA A 284 11.86 -24.16 -1.28
N LEU A 285 12.55 -23.55 -0.31
CA LEU A 285 13.24 -22.27 -0.45
C LEU A 285 14.76 -22.50 -0.50
N ARG A 286 15.45 -21.86 -1.45
CA ARG A 286 16.92 -21.83 -1.48
C ARG A 286 17.42 -20.60 -0.74
N GLY A 287 18.22 -20.78 0.32
CA GLY A 287 18.81 -19.67 1.07
C GLY A 287 19.64 -18.70 0.19
N GLN A 288 19.55 -17.41 0.50
CA GLN A 288 20.25 -16.32 -0.19
C GLN A 288 20.84 -15.32 0.83
N GLU A 289 20.57 -14.03 0.69
CA GLU A 289 21.07 -12.97 1.58
C GLU A 289 20.23 -12.86 2.86
N SER A 290 20.69 -12.05 3.82
CA SER A 290 19.98 -11.81 5.08
C SER A 290 18.65 -11.08 4.89
N LEU A 291 17.77 -11.17 5.89
CA LEU A 291 16.49 -10.44 5.94
C LEU A 291 16.65 -8.90 5.89
N SER A 292 17.86 -8.40 6.20
CA SER A 292 18.21 -6.98 6.10
C SER A 292 18.65 -6.53 4.71
N SER A 293 18.81 -7.44 3.75
CA SER A 293 19.21 -7.07 2.39
C SER A 293 18.06 -6.41 1.62
N LEU A 294 18.43 -5.44 0.77
CA LEU A 294 17.56 -4.81 -0.21
C LEU A 294 17.63 -5.49 -1.59
N ASN A 295 18.27 -6.67 -1.71
CA ASN A 295 18.48 -7.34 -3.00
C ASN A 295 17.86 -8.73 -3.06
N LYS A 296 18.63 -9.79 -2.77
CA LYS A 296 18.23 -11.19 -2.99
C LYS A 296 17.87 -11.87 -1.67
N VAL A 297 16.70 -11.53 -1.15
CA VAL A 297 16.15 -12.13 0.08
C VAL A 297 15.21 -13.27 -0.28
N SER A 298 15.46 -14.45 0.29
CA SER A 298 14.55 -15.60 0.19
C SER A 298 13.49 -15.54 1.29
N LEU A 299 12.59 -14.57 1.16
CA LEU A 299 11.45 -14.36 2.05
C LEU A 299 10.17 -14.57 1.26
N LEU A 300 9.30 -15.46 1.72
CA LEU A 300 7.94 -15.59 1.22
C LEU A 300 6.97 -15.39 2.38
N ALA A 301 6.10 -14.39 2.28
CA ALA A 301 5.22 -13.97 3.37
C ALA A 301 3.80 -13.70 2.88
N LYS A 302 2.84 -13.74 3.82
CA LYS A 302 1.44 -13.28 3.65
C LYS A 302 1.21 -12.09 4.58
N LYS A 303 0.32 -11.17 4.20
CA LYS A 303 -0.10 -10.05 5.06
C LYS A 303 -0.88 -10.59 6.27
N LEU A 304 -0.64 -10.01 7.44
CA LEU A 304 -1.58 -10.17 8.56
C LEU A 304 -2.86 -9.38 8.24
N THR A 305 -4.01 -10.03 8.37
CA THR A 305 -5.34 -9.42 8.22
C THR A 305 -6.06 -9.24 9.55
N SER A 306 -5.44 -9.68 10.65
CA SER A 306 -5.94 -9.59 12.01
C SER A 306 -4.77 -9.38 12.98
N VAL A 307 -5.01 -8.64 14.06
CA VAL A 307 -4.06 -8.52 15.19
C VAL A 307 -4.11 -9.72 16.14
N TYR A 308 -5.07 -10.62 15.93
CA TYR A 308 -5.18 -11.91 16.58
C TYR A 308 -4.93 -12.99 15.53
N ALA A 309 -3.79 -13.68 15.61
CA ALA A 309 -3.41 -14.70 14.64
C ALA A 309 -2.59 -15.80 15.31
N ASN A 310 -2.80 -17.04 14.85
CA ASN A 310 -1.91 -18.17 15.12
C ASN A 310 -1.20 -18.51 13.81
N ILE A 311 0.13 -18.45 13.80
CA ILE A 311 0.94 -18.70 12.62
C ILE A 311 1.88 -19.84 12.95
N SER A 312 1.85 -20.87 12.12
CA SER A 312 2.73 -22.02 12.27
C SER A 312 3.26 -22.46 10.91
N THR A 313 4.41 -23.09 10.92
CA THR A 313 4.99 -23.74 9.75
C THR A 313 5.76 -24.96 10.22
N LYS A 314 5.95 -25.93 9.32
CA LYS A 314 6.78 -27.10 9.54
C LYS A 314 7.90 -27.08 8.53
N MET A 315 9.13 -27.22 9.02
CA MET A 315 10.32 -27.10 8.20
C MET A 315 11.20 -28.34 8.29
N ASP A 316 11.72 -28.76 7.14
CA ASP A 316 12.77 -29.77 7.00
C ASP A 316 14.06 -29.05 6.57
N PHE A 317 14.96 -28.80 7.51
CA PHE A 317 16.17 -28.00 7.30
C PHE A 317 17.30 -28.48 8.21
N ASN A 318 18.49 -28.68 7.66
CA ASN A 318 19.68 -29.11 8.40
C ASN A 318 20.82 -28.08 8.23
N PRO A 319 20.98 -27.13 9.16
CA PRO A 319 22.10 -26.19 9.10
C PRO A 319 23.41 -26.91 9.43
N GLU A 320 24.48 -26.56 8.71
CA GLU A 320 25.81 -27.16 8.88
C GLU A 320 26.82 -26.18 9.49
N ILE A 321 26.57 -24.88 9.35
CA ILE A 321 27.38 -23.77 9.85
C ILE A 321 26.46 -22.63 10.31
N TYR A 322 26.94 -21.74 11.19
CA TYR A 322 26.13 -20.65 11.77
C TYR A 322 25.48 -19.71 10.73
N GLN A 323 26.02 -19.65 9.51
CA GLN A 323 25.49 -18.84 8.42
C GLN A 323 24.20 -19.41 7.80
N HIS A 324 23.91 -20.70 8.05
CA HIS A 324 22.71 -21.36 7.56
C HIS A 324 21.56 -21.12 8.53
N SER A 325 20.55 -20.35 8.11
CA SER A 325 19.34 -20.13 8.90
C SER A 325 18.08 -20.24 8.06
N ALA A 326 17.01 -20.75 8.65
CA ALA A 326 15.67 -20.80 8.07
C ALA A 326 14.63 -20.89 9.19
N GLY A 327 13.43 -20.35 8.96
CA GLY A 327 12.38 -20.35 9.97
C GLY A 327 11.19 -19.44 9.68
N LEU A 328 10.48 -19.06 10.73
CA LEU A 328 9.29 -18.22 10.69
C LEU A 328 9.64 -16.77 11.05
N VAL A 329 9.12 -15.81 10.30
CA VAL A 329 9.41 -14.39 10.49
C VAL A 329 8.13 -13.56 10.53
N LEU A 330 8.07 -12.62 11.46
CA LEU A 330 7.19 -11.46 11.40
C LEU A 330 8.00 -10.30 10.84
N TYR A 331 7.64 -9.84 9.64
CA TYR A 331 8.47 -8.93 8.85
C TYR A 331 7.70 -7.65 8.51
N TYR A 332 8.21 -6.50 8.92
CA TYR A 332 7.72 -5.20 8.47
C TYR A 332 8.58 -4.68 7.31
N ASP A 333 9.88 -4.50 7.56
CA ASP A 333 10.89 -4.16 6.56
C ASP A 333 12.27 -4.74 6.91
N ASN A 334 13.29 -4.39 6.12
CA ASN A 334 14.66 -4.91 6.28
C ASN A 334 15.39 -4.37 7.53
N MET A 335 14.76 -3.46 8.27
CA MET A 335 15.23 -2.88 9.52
C MET A 335 14.30 -3.19 10.70
N ASN A 336 13.20 -3.93 10.48
CA ASN A 336 12.18 -4.20 11.49
C ASN A 336 11.56 -5.59 11.27
N TYR A 337 12.02 -6.59 12.02
CA TYR A 337 11.48 -7.96 11.97
C TYR A 337 11.78 -8.77 13.23
N LEU A 338 11.02 -9.84 13.45
CA LEU A 338 11.25 -10.89 14.45
C LEU A 338 11.40 -12.23 13.74
N PHE A 339 12.50 -12.95 13.96
CA PHE A 339 12.85 -14.17 13.24
C PHE A 339 13.16 -15.34 14.19
N LEU A 340 12.18 -16.24 14.34
CA LEU A 340 12.37 -17.53 14.98
C LEU A 340 12.96 -18.50 13.95
N HIS A 341 14.19 -18.93 14.16
CA HIS A 341 14.93 -19.67 13.15
C HIS A 341 15.73 -20.84 13.73
N LYS A 342 15.91 -21.86 12.90
CA LYS A 342 16.86 -22.94 13.14
C LYS A 342 18.21 -22.54 12.54
N THR A 343 19.27 -22.68 13.32
CA THR A 343 20.67 -22.43 12.90
C THR A 343 21.61 -23.45 13.53
N TRP A 344 22.89 -23.41 13.18
CA TRP A 344 23.96 -24.19 13.79
C TRP A 344 24.65 -23.40 14.91
N ASP A 345 25.03 -24.08 15.99
CA ASP A 345 25.85 -23.54 17.07
C ASP A 345 27.16 -24.34 17.17
N GLU A 346 28.30 -23.68 16.90
CA GLU A 346 29.61 -24.31 17.01
C GLU A 346 29.95 -24.72 18.44
N THR A 347 29.46 -23.98 19.44
CA THR A 347 29.81 -24.22 20.85
C THR A 347 29.24 -25.54 21.35
N SER A 348 27.98 -25.84 21.00
CA SER A 348 27.33 -27.11 21.32
C SER A 348 27.49 -28.20 20.25
N GLY A 349 28.02 -27.85 19.07
CA GLY A 349 28.19 -28.75 17.92
C GLY A 349 26.86 -29.33 17.43
N ALA A 350 25.77 -28.54 17.50
CA ALA A 350 24.43 -29.00 17.18
C ALA A 350 23.57 -27.88 16.57
N ALA A 351 22.47 -28.28 15.94
CA ALA A 351 21.44 -27.32 15.54
C ALA A 351 20.67 -26.80 16.77
N GLN A 352 20.22 -25.56 16.69
CA GLN A 352 19.41 -24.90 17.72
C GLN A 352 18.28 -24.08 17.10
N LEU A 353 17.26 -23.78 17.90
CA LEU A 353 16.31 -22.70 17.66
C LEU A 353 16.74 -21.46 18.43
N ALA A 354 16.71 -20.31 17.76
CA ALA A 354 17.02 -19.01 18.32
C ALA A 354 16.06 -17.95 17.77
N ILE A 355 15.97 -16.82 18.47
CA ILE A 355 15.22 -15.65 18.04
C ILE A 355 16.19 -14.50 17.82
N ILE A 356 16.07 -13.84 16.67
CA ILE A 356 16.69 -12.54 16.40
C ILE A 356 15.55 -11.57 16.13
N TYR A 357 15.68 -10.34 16.63
CA TYR A 357 14.85 -9.24 16.17
C TYR A 357 15.69 -8.06 15.74
N MET A 358 15.18 -7.33 14.75
CA MET A 358 15.71 -6.07 14.28
C MET A 358 14.74 -4.98 14.69
N ASP A 359 15.21 -3.97 15.41
CA ASP A 359 14.43 -2.79 15.82
C ASP A 359 15.11 -1.55 15.28
N ASN A 360 14.50 -0.92 14.27
CA ASN A 360 15.04 0.27 13.60
C ASN A 360 16.52 0.13 13.15
N GLY A 361 16.89 -1.06 12.69
CA GLY A 361 18.25 -1.36 12.21
C GLY A 361 19.23 -1.78 13.31
N GLU A 362 18.81 -1.80 14.56
CA GLU A 362 19.56 -2.40 15.67
C GLU A 362 19.23 -3.89 15.77
N ARG A 363 20.27 -4.73 15.75
CA ARG A 363 20.13 -6.18 15.88
C ARG A 363 20.16 -6.58 17.34
N HIS A 364 19.23 -7.43 17.72
CA HIS A 364 19.18 -8.08 19.03
C HIS A 364 19.04 -9.59 18.88
N ASP A 365 19.80 -10.32 19.70
CA ASP A 365 19.75 -11.78 19.78
C ASP A 365 19.13 -12.17 21.13
N ASP A 366 18.04 -12.93 21.11
CA ASP A 366 17.40 -13.39 22.35
C ASP A 366 18.35 -14.36 23.08
N PRO A 367 18.58 -14.20 24.40
CA PRO A 367 19.46 -15.08 25.14
C PRO A 367 18.91 -16.51 25.27
N GLN A 368 17.58 -16.70 25.16
CA GLN A 368 16.96 -18.02 25.23
C GLN A 368 17.13 -18.75 23.90
N LYS A 369 17.78 -19.92 23.99
CA LYS A 369 18.05 -20.80 22.84
C LYS A 369 17.63 -22.21 23.19
N ILE A 370 17.06 -22.92 22.22
CA ILE A 370 16.63 -24.30 22.40
C ILE A 370 17.53 -25.19 21.54
N ARG A 371 18.41 -25.95 22.19
CA ARG A 371 19.22 -26.96 21.51
C ARG A 371 18.31 -28.06 20.97
N LEU A 372 18.53 -28.45 19.72
CA LEU A 372 17.83 -29.57 19.11
C LEU A 372 18.69 -30.82 19.24
N ALA A 373 18.10 -31.92 19.72
CA ALA A 373 18.79 -33.20 19.74
C ALA A 373 19.17 -33.59 18.29
N GLY A 374 20.41 -34.06 18.10
CA GLY A 374 20.92 -34.41 16.77
C GLY A 374 20.01 -35.45 16.10
N GLY A 375 19.29 -35.02 15.06
CA GLY A 375 18.60 -35.95 14.17
C GLY A 375 19.66 -36.73 13.39
N ARG A 376 19.47 -38.05 13.25
CA ARG A 376 20.35 -38.91 12.44
C ARG A 376 20.56 -38.26 11.07
N ASN A 377 21.81 -38.04 10.68
CA ASN A 377 22.18 -37.75 9.29
C ASN A 377 21.55 -38.83 8.41
N LEU A 378 20.43 -38.52 7.76
CA LEU A 378 19.99 -39.30 6.61
C LEU A 378 21.07 -39.10 5.56
N SER A 379 21.65 -40.23 5.14
CA SER A 379 22.81 -40.31 4.26
C SER A 379 22.69 -39.37 3.08
N ARG A 380 23.77 -38.61 2.86
CA ARG A 380 24.00 -37.83 1.64
C ARG A 380 24.17 -38.79 0.47
N ASP A 381 23.09 -39.07 -0.24
CA ASP A 381 23.17 -39.59 -1.61
C ASP A 381 22.30 -38.72 -2.51
N CYS A 382 22.87 -38.36 -3.66
CA CYS A 382 22.32 -37.65 -4.82
C CYS A 382 22.38 -36.10 -4.78
N TYR A 383 23.44 -35.58 -5.40
CA TYR A 383 23.38 -34.36 -6.22
C TYR A 383 23.11 -34.75 -7.68
#